data_AF-A0A3P7FGJ8-F1
#
_entry.id   AF-A0A3P7FGJ8-F1
#
_cell.length_a   1.000
_cell.length_b   1.000
_cell.length_c   1.000
_cell.angle_alpha   90.00
_cell.angle_beta   90.00
_cell.angle_gamma   90.00
#
_symmetry.space_group_name_H-M   'P 1'
#
loop_
_entity.id
_entity.type
_entity.pdbx_description
1 polymer ?
#
loop_
_entity_poly.entity_id
_entity_poly.type
_entity_poly.pdbx_seq_one_letter_code
_entity_poly.pdbx_strand_id
1 'polypeptide(L)'
;MVIKELRSPEKKVAIVADKCIPLSPKKYVETKNTSKPSLLERIRAKERERKRREMLRNPEMEQRKGSYYNLKKVGSMKFVELIDKLAFGIGSISKVEIEAAINLLCEVCPTYFKIVEVRGEKYIHLKDNSFSAIRDIVNVEIKKCI
;
A
#
# COMPACT_ATOMS: atom_id res chain seq x y z
N MET A 1 5.53 20.63 -41.07
CA MET A 1 4.54 21.36 -41.90
C MET A 1 3.56 20.40 -42.58
N VAL A 2 3.06 19.36 -41.89
CA VAL A 2 2.24 18.27 -42.49
C VAL A 2 0.87 18.10 -41.79
N ILE A 3 0.74 18.55 -40.54
CA ILE A 3 -0.51 18.43 -39.75
C ILE A 3 -1.59 19.43 -40.18
N LYS A 4 -1.23 20.51 -40.90
CA LYS A 4 -2.19 21.51 -41.37
C LYS A 4 -3.01 21.05 -42.59
N GLU A 5 -2.55 20.03 -43.31
CA GLU A 5 -3.20 19.56 -44.56
C GLU A 5 -4.26 18.47 -44.32
N LEU A 6 -4.30 17.87 -43.12
CA LEU A 6 -5.18 16.73 -42.81
C LEU A 6 -6.51 17.12 -42.13
N ARG A 7 -6.90 18.39 -42.14
CA ARG A 7 -8.14 18.85 -41.48
C ARG A 7 -9.11 19.48 -42.48
N SER A 8 -10.26 18.83 -42.66
CA SER A 8 -11.41 19.38 -43.38
C SER A 8 -11.80 20.75 -42.79
N PRO A 9 -11.99 21.80 -43.61
CA PRO A 9 -12.35 23.15 -43.17
C PRO A 9 -13.68 23.25 -42.40
N GLU A 10 -14.51 22.20 -42.46
CA GLU A 10 -15.92 22.26 -42.08
C GLU A 10 -16.21 21.77 -40.66
N LYS A 11 -15.29 21.03 -40.02
CA LYS A 11 -15.52 20.47 -38.68
C LYS A 11 -15.01 21.43 -37.59
N LYS A 12 -15.84 22.40 -37.19
CA LYS A 12 -15.55 23.37 -36.11
C LYS A 12 -15.88 22.86 -34.69
N VAL A 13 -16.57 21.73 -34.56
CA VAL A 13 -17.11 21.19 -33.31
C VAL A 13 -17.02 19.66 -33.32
N ALA A 14 -16.75 19.05 -32.17
CA ALA A 14 -16.89 17.61 -31.94
C ALA A 14 -18.07 17.37 -30.99
N ILE A 15 -18.92 16.38 -31.28
CA ILE A 15 -20.04 16.00 -30.41
C ILE A 15 -19.58 14.80 -29.57
N VAL A 16 -19.59 14.95 -28.24
CA VAL A 16 -19.30 13.86 -27.29
C VAL A 16 -20.37 13.90 -26.20
N ALA A 17 -21.10 12.79 -26.00
CA ALA A 17 -22.17 12.65 -25.00
C ALA A 17 -23.22 13.78 -25.06
N ASP A 18 -23.81 14.00 -26.24
CA ASP A 18 -24.80 15.06 -26.54
C ASP A 18 -24.35 16.50 -26.25
N LYS A 19 -23.04 16.73 -26.11
CA LYS A 19 -22.46 18.07 -25.92
C LYS A 19 -21.58 18.45 -27.11
N CYS A 20 -21.85 19.63 -27.67
CA CYS A 20 -21.02 20.26 -28.69
C CYS A 20 -19.76 20.86 -28.05
N ILE A 21 -18.61 20.25 -28.31
CA ILE A 21 -17.30 20.68 -27.81
C ILE A 21 -16.57 21.44 -28.93
N PRO A 22 -16.26 22.74 -28.75
CA PRO A 22 -15.47 23.47 -29.72
C PRO A 22 -14.03 22.93 -29.76
N LEU A 23 -13.52 22.66 -30.96
CA LEU A 23 -12.16 22.13 -31.16
C LEU A 23 -11.04 23.15 -30.90
N SER A 24 -11.40 24.41 -30.63
CA SER A 24 -10.46 25.44 -30.20
C SER A 24 -10.22 25.34 -28.69
N PRO A 25 -8.97 25.11 -28.24
CA PRO A 25 -8.64 25.03 -26.81
C PRO A 25 -9.12 26.24 -26.01
N LYS A 26 -9.07 27.45 -26.59
CA LYS A 26 -9.56 28.68 -25.94
C LYS A 26 -11.06 28.61 -25.65
N LYS A 27 -11.85 28.20 -26.65
CA LYS A 27 -13.31 28.06 -26.50
C LYS A 27 -13.71 26.88 -25.60
N TYR A 28 -12.88 25.85 -25.52
CA TYR A 28 -13.10 24.72 -24.59
C TYR A 28 -12.88 25.13 -23.13
N VAL A 29 -11.91 26.01 -22.87
CA VAL A 29 -11.66 26.54 -21.52
C VAL A 29 -12.82 27.45 -21.06
N GLU A 30 -13.42 28.24 -21.97
CA GLU A 30 -14.59 29.08 -21.66
C GLU A 30 -15.87 28.28 -21.38
N THR A 31 -16.04 27.12 -22.02
CA THR A 31 -17.22 26.24 -21.80
C THR A 31 -17.13 25.40 -20.53
N LYS A 32 -15.94 25.28 -19.94
CA LYS A 32 -15.80 24.79 -18.57
C LYS A 32 -16.17 25.93 -17.63
N ASN A 33 -17.43 25.97 -17.18
CA ASN A 33 -17.86 26.84 -16.08
C ASN A 33 -16.89 26.70 -14.89
N THR A 34 -15.93 27.62 -14.79
CA THR A 34 -14.97 27.76 -13.69
C THR A 34 -15.60 28.43 -12.47
N SER A 35 -16.90 28.21 -12.26
CA SER A 35 -17.55 28.62 -11.03
C SER A 35 -17.03 27.71 -9.92
N LYS A 36 -16.23 28.27 -9.01
CA LYS A 36 -15.81 27.56 -7.81
C LYS A 36 -17.08 27.06 -7.11
N PRO A 37 -17.15 25.79 -6.69
CA PRO A 37 -18.35 25.26 -6.06
C PRO A 37 -18.74 26.10 -4.85
N SER A 38 -20.04 26.35 -4.74
CA SER A 38 -20.61 27.11 -3.61
C SER A 38 -20.23 26.45 -2.28
N LEU A 39 -20.21 27.21 -1.19
CA LEU A 39 -19.91 26.67 0.15
C LEU A 39 -20.80 25.45 0.48
N LEU A 40 -22.10 25.54 0.13
CA LEU A 40 -23.07 24.44 0.29
C LEU A 40 -22.70 23.19 -0.52
N GLU A 41 -22.24 23.37 -1.76
CA GLU A 41 -21.81 22.25 -2.61
C GLU A 41 -20.55 21.59 -2.06
N ARG A 42 -19.62 22.39 -1.53
CA ARG A 42 -18.42 21.90 -0.85
C ARG A 42 -18.78 21.08 0.41
N ILE A 43 -19.75 21.54 1.20
CA ILE A 43 -20.24 20.79 2.37
C ILE A 43 -20.86 19.46 1.95
N ARG A 44 -21.78 19.46 0.97
CA ARG A 44 -22.42 18.25 0.46
C ARG A 44 -21.41 17.26 -0.14
N ALA A 45 -20.36 17.75 -0.82
CA ALA A 45 -19.28 16.92 -1.34
C ALA A 45 -18.45 16.30 -0.22
N LYS A 46 -18.08 17.09 0.81
CA LYS A 46 -17.33 16.62 1.98
C LYS A 46 -18.12 15.56 2.77
N GLU A 47 -19.43 15.70 2.88
CA GLU A 47 -20.29 14.75 3.56
C GLU A 47 -20.48 13.45 2.78
N ARG A 48 -20.65 13.51 1.45
CA ARG A 48 -20.65 12.32 0.58
C ARG A 48 -19.33 11.57 0.67
N GLU A 49 -18.21 12.29 0.69
CA GLU A 49 -16.88 11.69 0.82
C GLU A 49 -16.68 11.05 2.21
N ARG A 50 -17.14 11.72 3.28
CA ARG A 50 -17.13 11.14 4.63
C ARG A 50 -17.95 9.85 4.68
N LYS A 51 -19.19 9.84 4.19
CA LYS A 51 -20.05 8.65 4.13
C LYS A 51 -19.41 7.52 3.34
N ARG A 52 -18.76 7.80 2.20
CA ARG A 52 -18.02 6.79 1.42
C ARG A 52 -16.85 6.20 2.21
N ARG A 53 -16.05 7.05 2.87
CA ARG A 53 -14.96 6.57 3.74
C ARG A 53 -15.47 5.76 4.92
N GLU A 54 -16.59 6.16 5.51
CA GLU A 54 -17.22 5.49 6.65
C GLU A 54 -17.80 4.11 6.25
N MET A 55 -18.35 3.98 5.03
CA MET A 55 -18.78 2.67 4.47
C MET A 55 -17.61 1.75 4.11
N LEU A 56 -16.42 2.30 3.81
CA LEU A 56 -15.19 1.56 3.55
C LEU A 56 -14.35 1.35 4.82
N ARG A 57 -14.79 1.89 5.96
CA ARG A 57 -14.06 1.78 7.22
C ARG A 57 -14.28 0.39 7.78
N ASN A 58 -13.21 -0.39 7.84
CA ASN A 58 -13.19 -1.66 8.52
C ASN A 58 -12.52 -1.47 9.91
N PRO A 59 -13.29 -1.33 10.99
CA PRO A 59 -12.74 -1.02 12.32
C PRO A 59 -11.79 -2.10 12.84
N GLU A 60 -11.97 -3.36 12.43
CA GLU A 60 -11.01 -4.42 12.75
C GLU A 60 -9.66 -4.19 12.05
N MET A 61 -9.65 -3.75 10.79
CA MET A 61 -8.42 -3.45 10.06
C MET A 61 -7.67 -2.23 10.62
N GLU A 62 -8.40 -1.23 11.15
CA GLU A 62 -7.79 -0.08 11.80
C GLU A 62 -7.15 -0.45 13.14
N GLN A 63 -7.78 -1.32 13.94
CA GLN A 63 -7.16 -1.89 15.15
C GLN A 63 -5.93 -2.75 14.81
N ARG A 64 -5.98 -3.51 13.70
CA ARG A 64 -4.85 -4.34 13.23
C ARG A 64 -3.60 -3.52 12.89
N LYS A 65 -3.74 -2.27 12.41
CA LYS A 65 -2.58 -1.39 12.11
C LYS A 65 -1.78 -0.98 13.35
N GLY A 66 -2.38 -1.00 14.54
CA GLY A 66 -1.70 -0.65 15.80
C GLY A 66 -0.64 -1.66 16.25
N SER A 67 -0.73 -2.92 15.82
CA SER A 67 0.18 -4.00 16.25
C SER A 67 1.61 -3.85 15.71
N TYR A 68 1.77 -3.25 14.52
CA TYR A 68 3.05 -3.16 13.83
C TYR A 68 4.11 -2.33 14.61
N TYR A 69 3.66 -1.45 15.51
CA TYR A 69 4.54 -0.61 16.32
C TYR A 69 4.95 -1.24 17.67
N ASN A 70 4.28 -2.30 18.13
CA ASN A 70 4.61 -2.95 19.40
C ASN A 70 5.79 -3.94 19.31
N LEU A 71 6.11 -4.43 18.10
CA LEU A 71 7.30 -5.28 17.90
C LEU A 71 8.61 -4.51 18.16
N LYS A 72 8.62 -3.17 18.05
CA LYS A 72 9.83 -2.35 18.17
C LYS A 72 10.48 -2.36 19.56
N LYS A 73 9.79 -2.79 20.61
CA LYS A 73 10.32 -2.77 21.99
C LYS A 73 10.75 -4.13 22.53
N VAL A 74 10.50 -5.21 21.79
CA VAL A 74 10.67 -6.56 22.31
C VAL A 74 11.89 -7.20 21.63
N GLY A 75 13.00 -7.29 22.36
CA GLY A 75 14.22 -7.94 21.87
C GLY A 75 14.09 -9.46 21.72
N SER A 76 13.13 -10.10 22.39
CA SER A 76 12.90 -11.54 22.30
C SER A 76 11.43 -11.91 22.41
N MET A 77 10.93 -12.84 21.60
CA MET A 77 9.54 -13.32 21.63
C MET A 77 9.47 -14.84 21.54
N LYS A 78 8.44 -15.47 22.12
CA LYS A 78 8.17 -16.90 21.89
C LYS A 78 7.92 -17.13 20.40
N PHE A 79 8.51 -18.17 19.84
CA PHE A 79 8.41 -18.47 18.41
C PHE A 79 6.96 -18.70 17.96
N VAL A 80 6.19 -19.45 18.77
CA VAL A 80 4.76 -19.71 18.53
C VAL A 80 3.95 -18.41 18.56
N GLU A 81 4.24 -17.51 19.51
CA GLU A 81 3.56 -16.22 19.63
C GLU A 81 3.84 -15.31 18.42
N LEU A 82 5.08 -15.33 17.90
CA LEU A 82 5.42 -14.61 16.67
C LEU A 82 4.63 -15.17 15.48
N ILE A 83 4.57 -16.51 15.32
CA ILE A 83 3.81 -17.15 14.24
C ILE A 83 2.34 -16.74 14.30
N ASP A 84 1.73 -16.79 15.48
CA ASP A 84 0.32 -16.43 15.66
C ASP A 84 0.07 -14.95 15.33
N LYS A 85 0.95 -14.05 15.76
CA LYS A 85 0.89 -12.62 15.42
C LYS A 85 1.03 -12.36 13.92
N LEU A 86 1.93 -13.07 13.26
CA LEU A 86 2.14 -12.94 11.81
C LEU A 86 0.98 -13.54 11.02
N ALA A 87 0.46 -14.70 11.44
CA ALA A 87 -0.70 -15.34 10.81
C ALA A 87 -1.92 -14.44 10.92
N PHE A 88 -2.14 -13.83 12.09
CA PHE A 88 -3.20 -12.85 12.30
C PHE A 88 -3.00 -11.57 11.48
N GLY A 89 -1.76 -11.10 11.33
CA GLY A 89 -1.44 -9.88 10.60
C GLY A 89 -1.52 -10.02 9.07
N ILE A 90 -1.09 -11.16 8.53
CA ILE A 90 -1.00 -11.41 7.08
C ILE A 90 -2.30 -12.01 6.54
N GLY A 91 -2.96 -12.87 7.32
CA GLY A 91 -4.28 -13.46 7.02
C GLY A 91 -4.35 -14.44 5.84
N SER A 92 -3.36 -14.47 4.96
CA SER A 92 -3.35 -15.23 3.70
C SER A 92 -2.28 -16.32 3.62
N ILE A 93 -1.36 -16.38 4.59
CA ILE A 93 -0.25 -17.33 4.63
C ILE A 93 -0.49 -18.33 5.76
N SER A 94 -0.25 -19.62 5.51
CA SER A 94 -0.40 -20.67 6.52
C SER A 94 0.66 -20.54 7.62
N LYS A 95 0.36 -21.04 8.84
CA LYS A 95 1.33 -21.02 9.95
C LYS A 95 2.63 -21.76 9.61
N VAL A 96 2.54 -22.82 8.80
CA VAL A 96 3.69 -23.63 8.36
C VAL A 96 4.60 -22.84 7.43
N GLU A 97 4.03 -22.09 6.48
CA GLU A 97 4.81 -21.22 5.59
C GLU A 97 5.46 -20.06 6.36
N ILE A 98 4.79 -19.52 7.37
CA ILE A 98 5.35 -18.49 8.25
C ILE A 98 6.55 -19.05 9.03
N GLU A 99 6.40 -20.24 9.61
CA GLU A 99 7.50 -20.92 10.31
C GLU A 99 8.70 -21.14 9.39
N ALA A 100 8.48 -21.67 8.18
CA ALA A 100 9.53 -21.87 7.18
C ALA A 100 10.21 -20.55 6.80
N ALA A 101 9.44 -19.47 6.60
CA ALA A 101 9.98 -18.16 6.27
C ALA A 101 10.82 -17.56 7.40
N ILE A 102 10.41 -17.71 8.66
CA ILE A 102 11.19 -17.24 9.81
C ILE A 102 12.49 -18.02 9.94
N ASN A 103 12.44 -19.35 9.78
CA ASN A 103 13.65 -20.19 9.83
C ASN A 103 14.64 -19.79 8.74
N LEU A 104 14.17 -19.59 7.51
CA LEU A 104 15.00 -19.10 6.40
C LEU A 104 15.59 -17.72 6.70
N LEU A 105 14.81 -16.81 7.27
CA LEU A 105 15.29 -15.47 7.64
C LEU A 105 16.40 -15.53 8.70
N CYS A 106 16.31 -16.46 9.66
CA CYS A 106 17.35 -16.70 10.65
C CYS A 106 18.64 -17.28 10.04
N GLU A 107 18.53 -18.08 8.98
CA GLU A 107 19.69 -18.62 8.25
C GLU A 107 20.38 -17.55 7.38
N VAL A 108 19.60 -16.70 6.70
CA VAL A 108 20.12 -15.65 5.83
C VAL A 108 20.69 -14.47 6.61
N CYS A 109 20.08 -14.11 7.74
CA CYS A 109 20.43 -12.94 8.54
C CYS A 109 20.76 -13.29 10.02
N PRO A 110 21.74 -14.17 10.30
CA PRO A 110 22.05 -14.66 11.65
C PRO A 110 22.61 -13.56 12.59
N THR A 111 23.07 -12.45 12.01
CA THR A 111 23.51 -11.26 12.73
C THR A 111 22.35 -10.50 13.37
N TYR A 112 21.17 -10.55 12.77
CA TYR A 112 19.98 -9.82 13.21
C TYR A 112 19.01 -10.70 13.99
N PHE A 113 18.83 -11.95 13.55
CA PHE A 113 17.89 -12.89 14.13
C PHE A 113 18.62 -14.12 14.66
N LYS A 114 18.25 -14.56 15.86
CA LYS A 114 18.74 -15.81 16.44
C LYS A 114 17.58 -16.59 17.07
N ILE A 115 17.45 -17.86 16.73
CA ILE A 115 16.56 -18.78 17.45
C ILE A 115 17.32 -19.32 18.67
N VAL A 116 16.69 -19.27 19.83
CA VAL A 116 17.23 -19.77 21.10
C VAL A 116 16.20 -20.69 21.72
N GLU A 117 16.61 -21.90 22.09
CA GLU A 117 15.76 -22.85 22.79
C GLU A 117 16.04 -22.81 24.29
N VAL A 118 14.99 -22.60 25.09
CA VAL A 118 15.07 -22.52 26.55
C VAL A 118 13.95 -23.37 27.12
N ARG A 119 14.31 -24.41 27.88
CA ARG A 119 13.36 -25.35 28.54
C ARG A 119 12.35 -25.99 27.56
N GLY A 120 12.81 -26.35 26.36
CA GLY A 120 11.98 -26.96 25.31
C GLY A 120 11.07 -25.97 24.56
N GLU A 121 11.14 -24.68 24.88
CA GLU A 121 10.43 -23.64 24.15
C GLU A 121 11.41 -22.87 23.23
N LYS A 122 11.00 -22.65 21.97
CA LYS A 122 11.76 -21.84 21.03
C LYS A 122 11.42 -20.35 21.18
N TYR A 123 12.45 -19.52 21.20
CA TYR A 123 12.36 -18.07 21.22
C TYR A 123 13.12 -17.50 20.03
N ILE A 124 12.63 -16.41 19.46
CA ILE A 124 13.36 -15.61 18.48
C ILE A 124 13.88 -14.35 19.16
N HIS A 125 15.18 -14.11 19.02
CA HIS A 125 15.87 -12.93 19.52
C HIS A 125 16.23 -12.02 18.35
N LEU A 126 15.78 -10.77 18.43
CA LEU A 126 16.12 -9.69 17.51
C LEU A 126 17.21 -8.84 18.16
N LYS A 127 18.43 -8.93 17.62
CA LYS A 127 19.59 -8.18 18.15
C LYS A 127 19.55 -6.71 17.74
N ASP A 128 19.33 -6.47 16.46
CA ASP A 128 19.27 -5.15 15.86
C ASP A 128 18.11 -5.11 14.85
N ASN A 129 17.46 -3.97 14.73
CA ASN A 129 16.27 -3.78 13.89
C ASN A 129 16.52 -2.73 12.81
N SER A 130 17.56 -2.97 12.01
CA SER A 130 17.85 -2.18 10.82
C SER A 130 17.18 -2.82 9.60
N PHE A 131 15.96 -2.38 9.30
CA PHE A 131 15.20 -2.89 8.15
C PHE A 131 15.96 -2.74 6.82
N SER A 132 16.67 -1.62 6.62
CA SER A 132 17.46 -1.40 5.40
C SER A 132 18.56 -2.44 5.26
N ALA A 133 19.33 -2.67 6.32
CA ALA A 133 20.42 -3.64 6.30
C ALA A 133 19.91 -5.09 6.09
N ILE A 134 18.83 -5.47 6.77
CA ILE A 134 18.20 -6.79 6.59
C ILE A 134 17.72 -6.95 5.14
N ARG A 135 17.06 -5.91 4.58
CA ARG A 135 16.57 -5.94 3.20
C ARG A 135 17.72 -6.07 2.20
N ASP A 136 18.83 -5.38 2.40
CA ASP A 136 19.98 -5.44 1.52
C ASP A 136 20.61 -6.84 1.52
N ILE A 137 20.75 -7.47 2.69
CA ILE A 137 21.25 -8.86 2.80
C ILE A 137 20.30 -9.83 2.08
N VAL A 138 19.00 -9.74 2.34
CA VAL A 138 18.00 -10.59 1.67
C VAL A 138 18.02 -10.39 0.16
N ASN A 139 18.14 -9.16 -0.34
CA ASN A 139 18.25 -8.89 -1.77
C ASN A 139 19.53 -9.47 -2.38
N VAL A 140 20.66 -9.43 -1.66
CA VAL A 140 21.91 -10.06 -2.10
C VAL A 140 21.74 -11.57 -2.19
N GLU A 141 21.05 -12.19 -1.23
CA GLU A 141 20.80 -13.63 -1.24
C GLU A 141 19.85 -14.04 -2.37
N ILE A 142 18.77 -13.29 -2.59
CA ILE A 142 17.84 -13.52 -3.72
C ILE A 142 18.59 -13.47 -5.05
N LYS A 143 19.54 -12.53 -5.21
CA LYS A 143 20.36 -12.43 -6.42
C LYS A 143 21.30 -13.62 -6.65
N LYS A 144 21.62 -14.43 -5.63
CA LYS A 144 22.41 -15.66 -5.80
C LYS A 144 21.55 -16.83 -6.28
N CYS A 145 20.25 -16.76 -6.07
CA CYS A 145 19.30 -17.82 -6.44
C CYS A 145 18.72 -17.66 -7.86
N ILE A 146 19.02 -16.55 -8.55
CA ILE A 146 18.62 -16.24 -9.93
C ILE A 146 19.87 -16.27 -10.81
#